data_AF-A0A7G6ST22-F1
#
_entry.id   AF-A0A7G6ST22-F1
#
_cell.length_a   1.000
_cell.length_b   1.000
_cell.length_c   1.000
_cell.angle_alpha   90.00
_cell.angle_beta   90.00
_cell.angle_gamma   90.00
#
_symmetry.space_group_name_H-M   'P 1'
#
loop_
_entity.id
_entity.type
_entity.pdbx_description
1 polymer ?
#
loop_
_entity_poly.entity_id
_entity_poly.type
_entity_poly.pdbx_seq_one_letter_code
_entity_poly.pdbx_strand_id
1 'polypeptide(L)'
;MAYKLQRLTSIRATPSKTADPFDVLGTGVVMFGTGKTASDEDGKPWINILIPPGVLDGWIPLGNASEVADPVLPPMDPESFVRQCTLVDRSMNSDPAIAPWFVTADFIIARALFETGMTVTHFDAPRVTGPFGLLQTEWDDFRASGLVAAADFQPHDFIYPMPQVYAAACRMHTDGKAFSTFMSPPPSSRRQTGICA
;
A
#
# COMPACT_ATOMS: atom_id res chain seq x y z
N MET A 1 -11.38 -3.85 10.23
CA MET A 1 -12.48 -3.70 11.19
C MET A 1 -13.21 -2.39 10.93
N ALA A 2 -14.48 -2.50 10.55
CA ALA A 2 -15.30 -1.36 10.15
C ALA A 2 -16.36 -1.09 11.21
N TYR A 3 -16.78 0.16 11.25
CA TYR A 3 -17.71 0.66 12.24
C TYR A 3 -18.85 1.37 11.55
N LYS A 4 -20.07 0.95 11.85
CA LYS A 4 -21.28 1.62 11.40
C LYS A 4 -21.78 2.56 12.49
N LEU A 5 -21.92 3.85 12.15
CA LEU A 5 -22.46 4.84 13.07
C LEU A 5 -23.94 4.57 13.36
N GLN A 6 -24.29 4.53 14.64
CA GLN A 6 -25.67 4.31 15.09
C GLN A 6 -26.42 5.63 15.31
N ARG A 7 -25.70 6.75 15.33
CA ARG A 7 -26.23 8.10 15.54
C ARG A 7 -25.32 9.14 14.89
N LEU A 8 -25.83 10.35 14.71
CA LEU A 8 -25.04 11.52 14.34
C LEU A 8 -23.86 11.67 15.31
N THR A 9 -22.64 11.67 14.78
CA THR A 9 -21.43 11.60 15.59
C THR A 9 -20.41 12.62 15.14
N SER A 10 -19.96 13.45 16.08
CA SER A 10 -18.87 14.39 15.87
C SER A 10 -17.52 13.69 15.90
N ILE A 11 -16.65 14.06 14.98
CA ILE A 11 -15.27 13.56 14.88
C ILE A 11 -14.33 14.60 15.47
N ARG A 12 -13.38 14.13 16.27
CA ARG A 12 -12.46 14.97 17.05
C ARG A 12 -11.02 14.57 16.81
N ALA A 13 -10.10 15.54 16.88
CA ALA A 13 -8.67 15.28 16.70
C ALA A 13 -8.06 14.49 17.87
N THR A 14 -8.69 14.55 19.05
CA THR A 14 -8.29 13.80 20.25
C THR A 14 -9.50 13.08 20.86
N PRO A 15 -9.29 11.97 21.59
CA PRO A 15 -10.36 11.17 22.21
C PRO A 15 -10.89 11.84 23.49
N SER A 16 -11.50 13.02 23.35
CA SER A 16 -12.09 13.78 24.44
C SER A 16 -13.42 14.38 24.04
N LYS A 17 -14.41 14.38 24.96
CA LYS A 17 -15.71 15.02 24.72
C LYS A 17 -15.62 16.55 24.64
N THR A 18 -14.58 17.13 25.22
CA THR A 18 -14.36 18.59 25.30
C THR A 18 -13.51 19.13 24.16
N ALA A 19 -12.81 18.28 23.41
CA ALA A 19 -11.99 18.70 22.27
C ALA A 19 -12.87 19.15 21.09
N ASP A 20 -12.59 20.26 20.42
CA ASP A 20 -13.47 20.75 19.35
C ASP A 20 -13.66 19.72 18.22
N PRO A 21 -14.91 19.54 17.74
CA PRO A 21 -15.17 18.68 16.60
C PRO A 21 -14.78 19.41 15.32
N PHE A 22 -14.10 18.71 14.41
CA PHE A 22 -13.73 19.26 13.11
C PHE A 22 -14.63 18.76 11.97
N ASP A 23 -15.38 17.68 12.22
CA ASP A 23 -16.32 17.10 11.26
C ASP A 23 -17.46 16.37 11.99
N VAL A 24 -18.55 16.08 11.27
CA VAL A 24 -19.72 15.36 11.78
C VAL A 24 -20.22 14.38 10.72
N LEU A 25 -20.38 13.12 11.11
CA LEU A 25 -20.92 12.09 10.23
C LEU A 25 -22.33 11.67 10.64
N GLY A 26 -23.17 11.47 9.62
CA GLY A 26 -24.54 11.01 9.77
C GLY A 26 -24.65 9.57 10.26
N THR A 27 -25.83 9.25 10.79
CA THR A 27 -26.22 7.88 11.13
C THR A 27 -26.11 6.96 9.91
N GLY A 28 -25.62 5.73 10.11
CA GLY A 28 -25.56 4.69 9.08
C GLY A 28 -24.29 4.68 8.24
N VAL A 29 -23.45 5.72 8.34
CA VAL A 29 -22.14 5.77 7.66
C VAL A 29 -21.23 4.65 8.18
N VAL A 30 -20.55 3.96 7.25
CA VAL A 30 -19.58 2.92 7.54
C VAL A 30 -18.17 3.46 7.36
N MET A 31 -17.34 3.27 8.36
CA MET A 31 -15.99 3.83 8.46
C MET A 31 -15.00 2.72 8.75
N PHE A 32 -13.79 2.85 8.22
CA PHE A 32 -12.71 1.91 8.56
C PHE A 32 -12.04 2.35 9.86
N GLY A 33 -11.88 1.43 10.80
CA GLY A 33 -11.06 1.65 11.99
C GLY A 33 -9.58 1.60 11.66
N THR A 34 -8.77 2.45 12.29
CA THR A 34 -7.30 2.41 12.17
C THR A 34 -6.65 1.40 13.12
N GLY A 35 -7.43 0.80 14.03
CA GLY A 35 -6.95 -0.07 15.11
C GLY A 35 -6.50 0.68 16.36
N LYS A 36 -6.40 2.03 16.34
CA LYS A 36 -6.10 2.80 17.56
C LYS A 36 -7.34 2.89 18.45
N THR A 37 -7.16 2.62 19.74
CA THR A 37 -8.19 2.75 20.77
C THR A 37 -7.68 3.62 21.92
N ALA A 38 -8.58 4.35 22.56
CA ALA A 38 -8.26 5.16 23.74
C ALA A 38 -9.42 5.12 24.74
N SER A 39 -9.20 5.67 25.93
CA SER A 39 -10.26 6.01 26.88
C SER A 39 -10.18 7.50 27.17
N ASP A 40 -11.34 8.15 27.30
CA ASP A 40 -11.37 9.54 27.75
C ASP A 40 -11.13 9.65 29.27
N GLU A 41 -11.16 10.88 29.77
CA GLU A 41 -11.01 11.21 31.21
C GLU A 41 -12.05 10.50 32.09
N ASP A 42 -13.21 10.11 31.55
CA ASP A 42 -14.26 9.36 32.24
C ASP A 42 -14.08 7.83 32.11
N GLY A 43 -13.01 7.36 31.48
CA GLY A 43 -12.77 5.94 31.20
C GLY A 43 -13.68 5.36 30.11
N LYS A 44 -14.37 6.18 29.30
CA LYS A 44 -15.22 5.69 28.22
C LYS A 44 -14.38 5.37 26.98
N PRO A 45 -14.65 4.27 26.26
CA PRO A 45 -13.84 3.86 25.12
C PRO A 45 -14.07 4.74 23.89
N TRP A 46 -12.98 5.02 23.19
CA TRP A 46 -12.91 5.73 21.91
C TRP A 46 -12.16 4.88 20.88
N ILE A 47 -12.56 5.02 19.64
CA ILE A 47 -11.92 4.40 18.48
C ILE A 47 -11.52 5.47 17.48
N ASN A 48 -10.43 5.22 16.78
CA ASN A 48 -9.98 6.07 15.70
C ASN A 48 -10.38 5.46 14.34
N ILE A 49 -10.88 6.32 13.45
CA ILE A 49 -11.46 5.96 12.16
C ILE A 49 -10.80 6.75 11.03
N LEU A 50 -10.76 6.16 9.82
CA LEU A 50 -10.39 6.84 8.58
C LEU A 50 -11.60 7.55 7.99
N ILE A 51 -11.49 8.85 7.74
CA ILE A 51 -12.55 9.69 7.19
C ILE A 51 -12.51 9.66 5.66
N PRO A 52 -13.53 9.13 4.97
CA PRO A 52 -13.59 9.15 3.52
C PRO A 52 -13.63 10.58 2.95
N PRO A 53 -12.91 10.87 1.85
CA PRO A 53 -12.06 9.95 1.09
C PRO A 53 -10.60 9.94 1.60
N GLY A 54 -10.32 9.24 2.70
CA GLY A 54 -9.03 8.58 2.98
C GLY A 54 -7.85 9.44 3.43
N VAL A 55 -7.98 10.76 3.57
CA VAL A 55 -6.83 11.65 3.87
C VAL A 55 -6.67 11.96 5.36
N LEU A 56 -7.72 11.78 6.18
CA LEU A 56 -7.72 12.19 7.59
C LEU A 56 -8.22 11.08 8.50
N ASP A 57 -7.59 10.91 9.68
CA ASP A 57 -8.09 10.08 10.77
C ASP A 57 -8.73 10.93 11.86
N GLY A 58 -9.62 10.33 12.65
CA GLY A 58 -10.32 11.05 13.71
C GLY A 58 -10.91 10.13 14.77
N TRP A 59 -11.14 10.68 15.95
CA TRP A 59 -11.63 9.93 17.11
C TRP A 59 -13.14 10.07 17.26
N ILE A 60 -13.80 8.94 17.52
CA ILE A 60 -15.21 8.88 17.87
C ILE A 60 -15.44 8.00 19.12
N PRO A 61 -16.48 8.26 19.93
CA PRO A 61 -16.84 7.39 21.04
C PRO A 61 -17.28 6.02 20.51
N LEU A 62 -16.75 4.92 21.06
CA LEU A 62 -17.14 3.57 20.64
C LEU A 62 -18.64 3.32 20.83
N GLY A 63 -19.24 3.88 21.89
CA GLY A 63 -20.68 3.78 22.16
C GLY A 63 -21.59 4.44 21.12
N ASN A 64 -21.04 5.14 20.12
CA ASN A 64 -21.80 5.70 18.99
C ASN A 64 -21.77 4.82 17.74
N ALA A 65 -20.97 3.75 17.74
CA ALA A 65 -20.81 2.86 16.60
C ALA A 65 -20.97 1.40 17.01
N SER A 66 -21.37 0.57 16.07
CA SER A 66 -21.23 -0.89 16.18
C SER A 66 -20.19 -1.36 15.18
N GLU A 67 -19.35 -2.27 15.63
CA GLU A 67 -18.53 -3.06 14.71
C GLU A 67 -19.43 -3.77 13.70
N VAL A 68 -19.04 -3.69 12.44
CA VAL A 68 -19.67 -4.40 11.34
C VAL A 68 -18.59 -5.15 10.58
N ALA A 69 -18.98 -6.18 9.84
CA ALA A 69 -18.10 -6.79 8.86
C ALA A 69 -17.50 -5.68 7.98
N ASP A 70 -16.20 -5.79 7.70
CA ASP A 70 -15.53 -4.85 6.81
C ASP A 70 -16.34 -4.75 5.51
N PRO A 71 -16.71 -3.53 5.06
CA PRO A 71 -17.41 -3.39 3.80
C PRO A 71 -16.54 -4.03 2.74
N VAL A 72 -17.18 -4.83 1.88
CA VAL A 72 -16.50 -5.43 0.73
C VAL A 72 -15.87 -4.27 -0.03
N LEU A 73 -14.54 -4.23 -0.06
CA LEU A 73 -13.82 -3.22 -0.82
C LEU A 73 -14.40 -3.26 -2.25
N PRO A 74 -14.80 -2.11 -2.82
CA PRO A 74 -15.35 -2.12 -4.16
C PRO A 74 -14.36 -2.87 -5.07
N PRO A 75 -14.87 -3.81 -5.88
CA PRO A 75 -13.99 -4.60 -6.72
C PRO A 75 -13.15 -3.65 -7.55
N MET A 76 -11.85 -3.97 -7.63
CA MET A 76 -10.94 -3.22 -8.48
C MET A 76 -11.44 -3.29 -9.91
N ASP A 77 -11.64 -2.12 -10.53
CA ASP A 77 -12.01 -2.06 -11.94
C ASP A 77 -10.84 -2.59 -12.79
N PRO A 78 -11.00 -3.70 -13.53
CA PRO A 78 -9.91 -4.29 -14.29
C PRO A 78 -9.33 -3.34 -15.33
N GLU A 79 -10.15 -2.49 -15.94
CA GLU A 79 -9.68 -1.52 -16.94
C GLU A 79 -8.78 -0.46 -16.30
N SER A 80 -9.22 0.15 -15.21
CA SER A 80 -8.43 1.11 -14.44
C SER A 80 -7.14 0.50 -13.91
N PHE A 81 -7.17 -0.76 -13.46
CA PHE A 81 -5.98 -1.49 -13.03
C PHE A 81 -4.96 -1.68 -14.16
N VAL A 82 -5.40 -2.14 -15.33
CA VAL A 82 -4.52 -2.34 -16.50
C VAL A 82 -3.95 -1.00 -16.98
N ARG A 83 -4.77 0.06 -17.00
CA ARG A 83 -4.31 1.43 -17.32
C ARG A 83 -3.23 1.88 -16.34
N GLN A 84 -3.41 1.62 -15.05
CA GLN A 84 -2.42 1.94 -14.03
C GLN A 84 -1.12 1.14 -14.24
N CYS A 85 -1.19 -0.16 -14.52
CA CYS A 85 0.00 -0.97 -14.82
C CYS A 85 0.79 -0.41 -16.01
N THR A 86 0.09 -0.02 -17.07
CA THR A 86 0.69 0.59 -18.27
C THR A 86 1.32 1.96 -17.97
N LEU A 87 0.67 2.76 -17.11
CA LEU A 87 1.20 4.06 -16.70
C LEU A 87 2.46 3.90 -15.85
N VAL A 88 2.46 2.95 -14.89
CA VAL A 88 3.61 2.65 -14.04
C VAL A 88 4.79 2.15 -14.85
N ASP A 89 4.57 1.24 -15.80
CA ASP A 89 5.59 0.78 -16.75
C ASP A 89 6.32 1.97 -17.39
N ARG A 90 5.55 2.86 -18.05
CA ARG A 90 6.12 4.02 -18.74
C ARG A 90 6.79 5.00 -17.79
N SER A 91 6.17 5.27 -16.64
CA SER A 91 6.68 6.20 -15.64
C SER A 91 7.99 5.71 -15.05
N MET A 92 8.08 4.44 -14.64
CA MET A 92 9.28 3.89 -14.04
C MET A 92 10.39 3.73 -15.08
N ASN A 93 10.08 3.23 -16.28
CA ASN A 93 11.08 3.10 -17.35
C ASN A 93 11.61 4.45 -17.87
N SER A 94 10.98 5.58 -17.52
CA SER A 94 11.53 6.91 -17.78
C SER A 94 12.60 7.36 -16.79
N ASP A 95 12.67 6.71 -15.62
CA ASP A 95 13.70 6.97 -14.60
C ASP A 95 15.01 6.28 -15.01
N PRO A 96 16.13 7.02 -15.16
CA PRO A 96 17.42 6.43 -15.51
C PRO A 96 17.90 5.35 -14.53
N ALA A 97 17.45 5.38 -13.27
CA ALA A 97 17.82 4.38 -12.26
C ALA A 97 17.23 2.99 -12.54
N ILE A 98 16.19 2.89 -13.37
CA ILE A 98 15.57 1.61 -13.74
C ILE A 98 16.39 0.86 -14.79
N ALA A 99 17.09 1.57 -15.67
CA ALA A 99 17.95 0.94 -16.67
C ALA A 99 19.13 0.19 -16.01
N PRO A 100 19.55 -0.98 -16.54
CA PRO A 100 18.99 -1.70 -17.70
C PRO A 100 17.85 -2.67 -17.37
N TRP A 101 17.45 -2.79 -16.11
CA TRP A 101 16.43 -3.75 -15.64
C TRP A 101 15.03 -3.12 -15.72
N PHE A 102 14.51 -3.02 -16.94
CA PHE A 102 13.21 -2.44 -17.22
C PHE A 102 12.06 -3.21 -16.55
N VAL A 103 10.99 -2.48 -16.25
CA VAL A 103 9.73 -3.07 -15.78
C VAL A 103 8.78 -3.28 -16.95
N THR A 104 7.82 -4.20 -16.84
CA THR A 104 6.77 -4.37 -17.85
C THR A 104 5.39 -4.49 -17.21
N ALA A 105 4.40 -3.84 -17.82
CA ALA A 105 3.01 -3.95 -17.39
C ALA A 105 2.53 -5.41 -17.39
N ASP A 106 2.94 -6.21 -18.37
CA ASP A 106 2.56 -7.63 -18.49
C ASP A 106 2.98 -8.44 -17.27
N PHE A 107 4.19 -8.21 -16.74
CA PHE A 107 4.67 -8.93 -15.57
C PHE A 107 3.91 -8.52 -14.31
N ILE A 108 3.59 -7.23 -14.17
CA ILE A 108 2.80 -6.71 -13.05
C ILE A 108 1.39 -7.30 -13.08
N ILE A 109 0.73 -7.30 -14.25
CA ILE A 109 -0.59 -7.90 -14.44
C ILE A 109 -0.55 -9.40 -14.17
N ALA A 110 0.46 -10.10 -14.69
CA ALA A 110 0.64 -11.53 -14.45
C ALA A 110 0.79 -11.84 -12.96
N ARG A 111 1.57 -11.05 -12.21
CA ARG A 111 1.67 -11.20 -10.75
C ARG A 111 0.31 -11.09 -10.08
N ALA A 112 -0.48 -10.06 -10.40
CA ALA A 112 -1.81 -9.91 -9.82
C ALA A 112 -2.76 -11.07 -10.18
N LEU A 113 -2.69 -11.56 -11.41
CA LEU A 113 -3.46 -12.74 -11.86
C LEU A 113 -3.10 -13.99 -11.05
N PHE A 114 -1.81 -14.27 -10.86
CA PHE A 114 -1.36 -15.48 -10.16
C PHE A 114 -1.56 -15.42 -8.65
N GLU A 115 -1.38 -14.25 -8.02
CA GLU A 115 -1.48 -14.12 -6.56
C GLU A 115 -2.94 -14.04 -6.08
N THR A 116 -3.81 -13.34 -6.82
CA THR A 116 -5.16 -12.99 -6.33
C THR A 116 -6.26 -13.11 -7.38
N GLY A 117 -5.94 -13.50 -8.62
CA GLY A 117 -6.88 -13.44 -9.73
C GLY A 117 -7.29 -12.01 -10.09
N MET A 118 -6.40 -11.02 -9.88
CA MET A 118 -6.69 -9.59 -10.04
C MET A 118 -7.84 -9.08 -9.15
N THR A 119 -7.93 -9.58 -7.92
CA THR A 119 -8.95 -9.14 -6.95
C THR A 119 -8.30 -8.49 -5.73
N VAL A 120 -9.01 -7.59 -5.06
CA VAL A 120 -8.55 -7.06 -3.77
C VAL A 120 -8.75 -8.14 -2.72
N THR A 121 -7.70 -8.90 -2.43
CA THR A 121 -7.72 -9.99 -1.46
C THR A 121 -7.23 -9.50 -0.11
N HIS A 122 -7.96 -9.86 0.95
CA HIS A 122 -7.52 -9.61 2.31
C HIS A 122 -6.42 -10.61 2.70
N PHE A 123 -5.38 -10.09 3.34
CA PHE A 123 -4.29 -10.89 3.89
C PHE A 123 -4.00 -10.47 5.32
N ASP A 124 -3.60 -11.44 6.14
CA ASP A 124 -3.01 -11.18 7.45
C ASP A 124 -1.57 -10.66 7.30
N ALA A 125 -1.13 -9.88 8.29
CA ALA A 125 0.26 -9.46 8.39
C ALA A 125 1.21 -10.68 8.36
N PRO A 126 2.38 -10.58 7.68
CA PRO A 126 3.01 -9.36 7.18
C PRO A 126 2.60 -8.97 5.75
N ARG A 127 1.56 -9.59 5.18
CA ARG A 127 1.10 -9.27 3.83
C ARG A 127 0.11 -8.10 3.86
N VAL A 128 0.12 -7.36 2.76
CA VAL A 128 -0.75 -6.22 2.49
C VAL A 128 -2.00 -6.71 1.76
N THR A 129 -3.16 -6.27 2.23
CA THR A 129 -4.44 -6.43 1.53
C THR A 129 -4.38 -5.75 0.18
N GLY A 130 -4.66 -6.46 -0.91
CA GLY A 130 -4.54 -5.92 -2.27
C GLY A 130 -4.42 -6.97 -3.35
N PRO A 131 -4.13 -6.56 -4.60
CA PRO A 131 -4.11 -7.46 -5.75
C PRO A 131 -2.82 -8.28 -5.91
N PHE A 132 -1.79 -8.00 -5.12
CA PHE A 132 -0.46 -8.59 -5.32
C PHE A 132 0.02 -9.46 -4.15
N GLY A 133 -0.71 -9.48 -3.03
CA GLY A 133 -0.26 -10.13 -1.79
C GLY A 133 1.12 -9.65 -1.33
N LEU A 134 1.44 -8.36 -1.55
CA LEU A 134 2.74 -7.78 -1.23
C LEU A 134 3.09 -8.03 0.24
N LEU A 135 4.36 -8.24 0.54
CA LEU A 135 4.86 -8.10 1.90
C LEU A 135 4.97 -6.63 2.27
N GLN A 136 4.77 -6.30 3.54
CA GLN A 136 5.03 -4.96 4.07
C GLN A 136 6.45 -4.48 3.72
N THR A 137 7.43 -5.39 3.75
CA THR A 137 8.81 -5.08 3.39
C THR A 137 8.98 -4.70 1.93
N GLU A 138 8.19 -5.26 1.00
CA GLU A 138 8.25 -4.85 -0.41
C GLU A 138 7.74 -3.42 -0.61
N TRP A 139 6.75 -3.01 0.17
CA TRP A 139 6.26 -1.63 0.18
C TRP A 139 7.31 -0.66 0.75
N ASP A 140 7.94 -1.05 1.86
CA ASP A 140 8.97 -0.24 2.51
C ASP A 140 10.22 -0.12 1.63
N ASP A 141 10.63 -1.21 0.96
CA ASP A 141 11.73 -1.24 -0.01
C ASP A 141 11.45 -0.29 -1.20
N PHE A 142 10.22 -0.29 -1.71
CA PHE A 142 9.82 0.65 -2.77
C PHE A 142 9.96 2.10 -2.31
N ARG A 143 9.45 2.45 -1.13
CA ARG A 143 9.58 3.80 -0.56
C ARG A 143 11.04 4.20 -0.34
N ALA A 144 11.89 3.25 0.04
CA ALA A 144 13.31 3.47 0.28
C ALA A 144 14.18 3.41 -0.99
N SER A 145 13.60 3.08 -2.15
CA SER A 145 14.35 2.82 -3.39
C SER A 145 15.08 4.03 -3.98
N GLY A 146 14.67 5.25 -3.61
CA GLY A 146 15.19 6.49 -4.19
C GLY A 146 14.69 6.78 -5.61
N LEU A 147 13.75 5.97 -6.13
CA LEU A 147 13.09 6.21 -7.42
C LEU A 147 12.25 7.48 -7.36
N VAL A 148 12.18 8.22 -8.46
CA VAL A 148 11.34 9.43 -8.55
C VAL A 148 9.89 9.11 -8.23
N ALA A 149 9.40 7.96 -8.72
CA ALA A 149 8.04 7.50 -8.47
C ALA A 149 7.74 7.20 -6.99
N ALA A 150 8.75 7.02 -6.13
CA ALA A 150 8.57 6.71 -4.71
C ALA A 150 8.44 7.96 -3.81
N ALA A 151 8.80 9.14 -4.32
CA ALA A 151 9.05 10.33 -3.49
C ALA A 151 7.86 10.79 -2.62
N ASP A 152 6.64 10.66 -3.13
CA ASP A 152 5.44 11.20 -2.48
C ASP A 152 4.68 10.16 -1.63
N PHE A 153 5.03 8.87 -1.73
CA PHE A 153 4.30 7.79 -1.06
C PHE A 153 4.60 7.68 0.43
N GLN A 154 3.55 7.54 1.24
CA GLN A 154 3.59 7.45 2.70
C GLN A 154 3.56 5.99 3.21
N PRO A 155 3.96 5.73 4.48
CA PRO A 155 4.03 4.37 5.00
C PRO A 155 2.70 3.62 4.98
N HIS A 156 1.57 4.34 5.01
CA HIS A 156 0.23 3.77 5.10
C HIS A 156 -0.48 3.68 3.74
N ASP A 157 0.09 4.21 2.65
CA ASP A 157 -0.59 4.23 1.34
C ASP A 157 -0.70 2.83 0.72
N PHE A 158 -0.02 1.82 1.27
CA PHE A 158 -0.17 0.43 0.83
C PHE A 158 -1.61 -0.07 0.92
N ILE A 159 -2.47 0.53 1.74
CA ILE A 159 -3.88 0.15 1.86
C ILE A 159 -4.65 0.35 0.55
N TYR A 160 -4.14 1.20 -0.36
CA TYR A 160 -4.76 1.50 -1.63
C TYR A 160 -4.23 0.55 -2.73
N PRO A 161 -5.10 -0.20 -3.42
CA PRO A 161 -4.69 -1.17 -4.45
C PRO A 161 -3.88 -0.58 -5.61
N MET A 162 -4.20 0.64 -6.06
CA MET A 162 -3.55 1.26 -7.22
C MET A 162 -2.08 1.66 -6.93
N PRO A 163 -1.75 2.30 -5.79
CA PRO A 163 -0.36 2.50 -5.36
C PRO A 163 0.50 1.24 -5.31
N GLN A 164 -0.08 0.08 -4.96
CA GLN A 164 0.69 -1.17 -4.87
C GLN A 164 1.31 -1.60 -6.22
N VAL A 165 0.79 -1.10 -7.36
CA VAL A 165 1.36 -1.34 -8.70
C VAL A 165 2.81 -0.86 -8.78
N TYR A 166 3.14 0.28 -8.15
CA TYR A 166 4.51 0.80 -8.11
C TYR A 166 5.45 -0.07 -7.30
N ALA A 167 5.00 -0.57 -6.15
CA ALA A 167 5.80 -1.49 -5.33
C ALA A 167 6.02 -2.84 -6.04
N ALA A 168 4.99 -3.37 -6.71
CA ALA A 168 5.13 -4.58 -7.52
C ALA A 168 6.12 -4.39 -8.68
N ALA A 169 6.10 -3.24 -9.34
CA ALA A 169 7.05 -2.89 -10.40
C ALA A 169 8.48 -2.70 -9.87
N CYS A 170 8.65 -2.02 -8.73
CA CYS A 170 9.93 -1.89 -8.05
C CYS A 170 10.51 -3.27 -7.68
N ARG A 171 9.65 -4.20 -7.22
CA ARG A 171 10.07 -5.57 -6.95
C ARG A 171 10.59 -6.27 -8.20
N MET A 172 9.87 -6.18 -9.33
CA MET A 172 10.31 -6.74 -10.61
C MET A 172 11.70 -6.21 -11.01
N HIS A 173 11.92 -4.90 -10.91
CA HIS A 173 13.22 -4.28 -11.18
C HIS A 173 14.32 -4.86 -10.28
N THR A 174 14.08 -4.89 -8.97
CA THR A 174 15.04 -5.42 -7.97
C THR A 174 15.38 -6.89 -8.23
N ASP A 175 14.37 -7.71 -8.53
CA ASP A 175 14.56 -9.12 -8.85
C ASP A 175 15.34 -9.29 -10.17
N GLY A 176 15.00 -8.52 -11.22
CA GLY A 176 15.73 -8.53 -12.49
C GLY A 176 17.22 -8.18 -12.32
N LYS A 177 17.52 -7.19 -11.48
CA LYS A 177 18.88 -6.84 -11.08
C LYS A 177 19.60 -7.98 -10.38
N ALA A 178 18.95 -8.57 -9.36
CA ALA A 178 19.51 -9.71 -8.64
C ALA A 178 19.80 -10.90 -9.56
N PHE A 179 18.83 -11.28 -10.42
CA PHE A 179 18.98 -12.36 -11.38
C PHE A 179 20.14 -12.12 -12.36
N SER A 180 20.29 -10.89 -12.87
CA SER A 180 21.41 -10.58 -13.78
C SER A 180 22.79 -10.78 -13.15
N THR A 181 22.89 -10.57 -11.83
CA THR A 181 24.13 -10.78 -11.08
C THR A 181 24.46 -12.27 -10.97
N PHE A 182 23.45 -13.11 -10.72
CA PHE A 182 23.64 -14.57 -10.67
C PHE A 182 23.95 -15.19 -12.03
N MET A 183 23.41 -14.62 -13.11
CA MET A 183 23.56 -15.13 -14.47
C MET A 183 24.83 -14.61 -15.18
N SER A 184 25.54 -13.68 -14.57
CA SER A 184 26.81 -13.18 -15.12
C SER A 184 27.91 -14.24 -14.96
N PRO A 185 28.65 -14.60 -16.03
CA PRO A 185 29.73 -15.56 -15.93
C PRO A 185 30.82 -15.04 -14.96
N PRO A 186 31.50 -15.93 -14.20
CA PRO A 186 32.57 -15.50 -13.32
C PRO A 186 33.64 -14.75 -14.13
N PRO A 187 34.26 -13.70 -13.56
CA PRO A 187 35.27 -12.94 -14.28
C PRO A 187 36.37 -13.91 -14.73
N SER A 188 36.56 -14.02 -16.05
CA SER A 188 37.64 -14.81 -16.61
C SER A 188 38.93 -14.34 -15.97
N SER A 189 39.58 -15.18 -15.17
CA SER A 189 40.91 -14.90 -14.67
C SER A 189 41.78 -14.62 -15.89
N ARG A 190 42.20 -13.36 -16.05
CA ARG A 190 43.19 -12.99 -17.06
C ARG A 190 44.37 -13.93 -16.82
N ARG A 191 44.65 -14.82 -17.78
CA ARG A 191 45.98 -15.43 -17.84
C ARG A 191 46.94 -14.26 -18.04
N GLN A 192 47.63 -13.88 -16.96
CA GLN A 192 48.90 -13.19 -17.07
C GLN A 192 49.84 -14.15 -17.80
N THR A 193 49.86 -14.11 -19.13
CA THR A 193 51.04 -14.52 -19.86
C THR A 193 51.97 -13.32 -19.90
N GLY A 194 52.63 -13.09 -18.76
CA GLY A 194 53.94 -12.47 -18.79
C GLY A 194 54.90 -13.50 -19.37
N ILE A 195 55.40 -13.23 -20.57
CA ILE A 195 56.70 -13.76 -21.00
C ILE A 195 57.47 -12.54 -21.51
N CYS A 196 58.37 -12.07 -20.66
CA CYS A 196 59.58 -11.37 -21.07
C CYS A 196 60.49 -12.39 -21.78
N ALA A 197 60.91 -12.07 -23.00
CA ALA A 197 62.26 -12.24 -23.56
C ALA A 197 62.19 -11.96 -25.07
#